data_AF-A0AAQ3LSP2-F1
#
_entry.id   AF-A0AAQ3LSP2-F1
#
_cell.length_a   1.000
_cell.length_b   1.000
_cell.length_c   1.000
_cell.angle_alpha   90.00
_cell.angle_beta   90.00
_cell.angle_gamma   90.00
#
_symmetry.space_group_name_H-M   'P 1'
#
loop_
_entity.id
_entity.type
_entity.pdbx_description
1 polymer ?
#
loop_
_entity_poly.entity_id
_entity_poly.type
_entity_poly.pdbx_seq_one_letter_code
_entity_poly.pdbx_strand_id
1 'polypeptide(L)'
;MEAKIPLAKIYEHDLGIPDSHILGSKNIPFHVLLWRNQRVYYFTFSKPTENSAQRIKDLIARFRTRELYEVPNEPGICFPYGFIADDGKTAYELKNSLRFTRTPNVIFSLLTASANDPWQTRPTSGLYDSDFRPGYDRQKWKKSALLDSLHIGKRLAAFEGWRLDPRPDSGERERAWFGLAHTGGTLDPLVAIQVQTFQKGTDDLTDYTPPPEEVLPRLKALSQSIEQRLAR
;
A
#
# COMPACT_ATOMS: atom_id res chain seq x y z
N MET A 1 -4.19 -16.24 -37.47
CA MET A 1 -2.72 -16.37 -37.51
C MET A 1 -2.19 -15.58 -36.33
N GLU A 2 -1.94 -16.23 -35.20
CA GLU A 2 -1.35 -15.56 -34.03
C GLU A 2 0.05 -15.10 -34.43
N ALA A 3 0.31 -13.80 -34.34
CA ALA A 3 1.65 -13.29 -34.55
C ALA A 3 2.56 -13.95 -33.51
N LYS A 4 3.55 -14.73 -33.95
CA LYS A 4 4.65 -15.19 -33.10
C LYS A 4 5.38 -13.93 -32.61
N ILE A 5 5.01 -13.46 -31.42
CA ILE A 5 5.75 -12.40 -30.73
C ILE A 5 7.15 -12.99 -30.48
N PRO A 6 8.23 -12.42 -31.05
CA PRO A 6 9.56 -12.90 -30.78
C PRO A 6 9.79 -12.77 -29.27
N LEU A 7 10.11 -13.89 -28.61
CA LEU A 7 10.52 -13.86 -27.21
C LEU A 7 11.72 -12.91 -27.12
N ALA A 8 11.57 -11.82 -26.37
CA ALA A 8 12.65 -10.86 -26.16
C ALA A 8 13.87 -11.61 -25.62
N LYS A 9 15.00 -11.53 -26.33
CA LYS A 9 16.24 -12.15 -25.86
C LYS A 9 16.68 -11.46 -24.57
N ILE A 10 16.81 -12.24 -23.51
CA ILE A 10 17.30 -11.78 -22.20
C ILE A 10 18.82 -11.90 -22.18
N TYR A 11 19.47 -10.87 -21.64
CA TYR A 11 20.92 -10.79 -21.47
C TYR A 11 21.25 -10.75 -19.98
N GLU A 12 22.32 -11.45 -19.60
CA GLU A 12 22.90 -11.37 -18.27
C GLU A 12 23.89 -10.20 -18.20
N HIS A 13 23.89 -9.51 -17.07
CA HIS A 13 24.75 -8.35 -16.79
C HIS A 13 25.59 -8.63 -15.55
N ASP A 14 26.90 -8.45 -15.66
CA ASP A 14 27.77 -8.41 -14.47
C ASP A 14 27.94 -6.97 -13.99
N LEU A 15 27.39 -6.66 -12.82
CA LEU A 15 27.52 -5.36 -12.17
C LEU A 15 28.53 -5.36 -11.01
N GLY A 16 29.26 -6.45 -10.80
CA GLY A 16 30.19 -6.62 -9.68
C GLY A 16 29.50 -6.77 -8.33
N ILE A 17 28.25 -7.27 -8.32
CA ILE A 17 27.46 -7.49 -7.10
C ILE A 17 27.56 -8.99 -6.73
N PRO A 18 28.14 -9.33 -5.56
CA PRO A 18 28.28 -10.73 -5.14
C PRO A 18 26.94 -11.45 -4.99
N ASP A 19 26.93 -12.75 -5.29
CA ASP A 19 25.78 -13.66 -5.20
C ASP A 19 24.50 -13.05 -5.79
N SER A 20 24.62 -12.54 -7.02
CA SER A 20 23.51 -11.95 -7.75
C SER A 20 23.40 -12.51 -9.17
N HIS A 21 22.20 -12.50 -9.71
CA HIS A 21 21.92 -12.79 -11.11
C HIS A 21 21.08 -11.63 -11.66
N ILE A 22 21.65 -10.89 -12.63
CA ILE A 22 21.09 -9.64 -13.12
C ILE A 22 20.76 -9.80 -14.60
N LEU A 23 19.50 -9.59 -14.93
CA LEU A 23 18.96 -9.82 -16.26
C LEU A 23 18.38 -8.53 -16.84
N GLY A 24 18.41 -8.42 -18.17
CA GLY A 24 17.84 -7.29 -18.87
C GLY A 24 17.87 -7.41 -20.39
N SER A 25 17.78 -6.27 -21.06
CA SER A 25 18.02 -6.15 -22.50
C SER A 25 19.53 -6.11 -22.77
N LYS A 26 19.93 -6.01 -24.04
CA LYS A 26 21.35 -6.02 -24.43
C LYS A 26 22.25 -5.09 -23.60
N ASN A 27 21.76 -3.89 -23.28
CA ASN A 27 22.55 -2.85 -22.61
C ASN A 27 21.90 -2.32 -21.31
N ILE A 28 20.69 -2.77 -20.96
CA ILE A 28 19.93 -2.19 -19.85
C ILE A 28 19.48 -3.31 -18.90
N PRO A 29 20.06 -3.42 -17.68
CA PRO A 29 19.60 -4.35 -16.66
C PRO A 29 18.30 -3.87 -16.00
N PHE A 30 17.39 -4.78 -15.67
CA PHE A 30 16.12 -4.43 -15.02
C PHE A 30 15.51 -5.50 -14.11
N HIS A 31 16.07 -6.70 -14.08
CA HIS A 31 15.73 -7.74 -13.11
C HIS A 31 16.96 -8.08 -12.28
N VAL A 32 16.80 -8.15 -10.96
CA VAL A 32 17.88 -8.43 -10.03
C VAL A 32 17.40 -9.54 -9.09
N LEU A 33 18.08 -10.68 -9.12
CA LEU A 33 17.93 -11.75 -8.14
C LEU A 33 19.15 -11.74 -7.22
N LEU A 34 18.94 -11.58 -5.92
CA LEU A 34 20.00 -11.53 -4.91
C LEU A 34 19.85 -12.65 -3.92
N TRP A 35 20.90 -13.44 -3.73
CA TRP A 35 20.95 -14.45 -2.69
C TRP A 35 21.53 -13.86 -1.42
N ARG A 36 20.72 -13.72 -0.36
CA ARG A 36 21.18 -13.26 0.96
C ARG A 36 20.44 -14.04 2.05
N ASN A 37 21.15 -14.44 3.10
CA ASN A 37 20.57 -15.13 4.26
C ASN A 37 19.56 -16.25 3.89
N GLN A 38 19.98 -17.14 2.97
CA GLN A 38 19.20 -18.30 2.48
C GLN A 38 17.88 -17.94 1.78
N ARG A 39 17.79 -16.73 1.21
CA ARG A 39 16.61 -16.23 0.49
C ARG A 39 17.00 -15.58 -0.82
N VAL A 40 16.10 -15.67 -1.80
CA VAL A 40 16.19 -14.92 -3.06
C VAL A 40 15.33 -13.67 -2.94
N TYR A 41 15.96 -12.52 -3.07
CA TYR A 41 15.31 -11.21 -3.17
C TYR A 41 15.23 -10.82 -4.64
N TYR A 42 14.03 -10.48 -5.10
CA TYR A 42 13.78 -10.09 -6.48
C TYR A 42 13.39 -8.62 -6.56
N PHE A 43 14.20 -7.83 -7.28
CA PHE A 43 13.92 -6.44 -7.59
C PHE A 43 13.70 -6.27 -9.09
N THR A 44 12.68 -5.51 -9.46
CA THR A 44 12.33 -5.23 -10.85
C THR A 44 12.23 -3.73 -11.10
N PHE A 45 12.81 -3.28 -12.21
CA PHE A 45 12.81 -1.89 -12.64
C PHE A 45 11.87 -1.77 -13.85
N SER A 46 10.59 -1.48 -13.58
CA SER A 46 9.52 -1.46 -14.60
C SER A 46 9.68 -0.37 -15.68
N LYS A 47 10.45 0.68 -15.38
CA LYS A 47 10.81 1.75 -16.31
C LYS A 47 12.34 1.86 -16.38
N PRO A 48 13.01 0.90 -17.03
CA PRO A 48 14.46 0.87 -17.05
C PRO A 48 14.99 1.88 -18.08
N THR A 49 16.07 2.56 -17.71
CA THR A 49 16.78 3.55 -18.53
C THR A 49 18.26 3.18 -18.63
N GLU A 50 19.06 3.94 -19.39
CA GLU A 50 20.51 3.75 -19.47
C GLU A 50 21.20 3.82 -18.09
N ASN A 51 20.62 4.54 -17.13
CA ASN A 51 21.12 4.65 -15.76
C ASN A 51 20.72 3.48 -14.85
N SER A 52 20.02 2.45 -15.35
CA SER A 52 19.52 1.35 -14.51
C SER A 52 20.63 0.60 -13.78
N ALA A 53 21.80 0.42 -14.42
CA ALA A 53 22.93 -0.24 -13.78
C ALA A 53 23.37 0.48 -12.49
N GLN A 54 23.47 1.82 -12.52
CA GLN A 54 23.83 2.60 -11.34
C GLN A 54 22.71 2.56 -10.30
N ARG A 55 21.45 2.72 -10.72
CA ARG A 55 20.29 2.66 -9.80
C ARG A 55 20.19 1.31 -9.08
N ILE A 56 20.53 0.21 -9.76
CA ILE A 56 20.62 -1.12 -9.15
C ILE A 56 21.71 -1.12 -8.09
N LYS A 57 22.93 -0.68 -8.42
CA LYS A 57 24.04 -0.61 -7.46
C LYS A 57 23.68 0.22 -6.22
N ASP A 58 23.07 1.39 -6.42
CA ASP A 58 22.66 2.29 -5.33
C ASP A 58 21.56 1.69 -4.45
N LEU A 59 20.61 0.94 -5.04
CA LEU A 59 19.59 0.20 -4.30
C LEU A 59 20.23 -0.92 -3.46
N ILE A 60 21.10 -1.72 -4.07
CA ILE A 60 21.68 -2.89 -3.41
C ILE A 60 22.65 -2.48 -2.30
N ALA A 61 23.37 -1.36 -2.48
CA ALA A 61 24.25 -0.81 -1.44
C ALA A 61 23.50 -0.42 -0.16
N ARG A 62 22.21 -0.07 -0.27
CA ARG A 62 21.33 0.30 0.86
C ARG A 62 20.47 -0.85 1.35
N PHE A 63 20.46 -1.96 0.62
CA PHE A 63 19.69 -3.14 0.98
C PHE A 63 20.44 -3.98 2.01
N ARG A 64 19.73 -4.37 3.07
CA ARG A 64 20.18 -5.42 3.99
C ARG A 64 19.03 -6.36 4.35
N THR A 65 19.39 -7.58 4.73
CA THR A 65 18.43 -8.51 5.32
C THR A 65 18.11 -8.11 6.75
N ARG A 66 16.92 -8.49 7.20
CA ARG A 66 16.46 -8.35 8.59
C ARG A 66 15.55 -9.51 8.95
N GLU A 67 15.35 -9.76 10.24
CA GLU A 67 14.31 -10.70 10.68
C GLU A 67 12.91 -10.10 10.46
N LEU A 68 11.89 -10.95 10.29
CA LEU A 68 10.54 -10.53 9.86
C LEU A 68 9.96 -9.40 10.72
N TYR A 69 10.21 -9.43 12.02
CA TYR A 69 9.70 -8.47 13.01
C TYR A 69 10.79 -7.56 13.61
N GLU A 70 12.02 -7.63 13.10
CA GLU A 70 13.05 -6.65 13.45
C GLU A 70 12.62 -5.27 12.93
N VAL A 71 12.62 -4.27 13.81
CA VAL A 71 12.40 -2.86 13.46
C VAL A 71 13.75 -2.15 13.45
N PRO A 72 14.29 -1.78 12.28
CA PRO A 72 15.49 -0.97 12.17
C PRO A 72 15.44 0.33 12.97
N ASN A 73 16.57 0.70 13.57
CA ASN A 73 16.72 1.97 14.29
C ASN A 73 17.06 3.15 13.37
N GLU A 74 17.31 2.88 12.09
CA GLU A 74 17.57 3.89 11.05
C GLU A 74 16.34 4.05 10.13
N PRO A 75 16.12 5.24 9.53
CA PRO A 75 15.05 5.46 8.57
C PRO A 75 15.21 4.59 7.31
N GLY A 76 14.09 4.10 6.79
CA GLY A 76 14.09 3.29 5.57
C GLY A 76 12.80 2.52 5.36
N ILE A 77 12.80 1.69 4.33
CA ILE A 77 11.65 0.92 3.88
C ILE A 77 11.82 -0.53 4.34
N CYS A 78 10.88 -0.99 5.15
CA CYS A 78 10.78 -2.39 5.57
C CYS A 78 9.83 -3.17 4.66
N PHE A 79 10.26 -4.36 4.23
CA PHE A 79 9.41 -5.37 3.59
C PHE A 79 9.79 -6.75 4.14
N PRO A 80 9.01 -7.83 3.93
CA PRO A 80 9.30 -9.13 4.55
C PRO A 80 10.76 -9.56 4.34
N TYR A 81 11.47 -9.77 5.46
CA TYR A 81 12.89 -10.16 5.53
C TYR A 81 13.90 -9.17 4.91
N GLY A 82 13.49 -7.96 4.54
CA GLY A 82 14.33 -6.99 3.86
C GLY A 82 14.16 -5.57 4.38
N PHE A 83 15.23 -4.79 4.23
CA PHE A 83 15.27 -3.37 4.55
C PHE A 83 16.08 -2.62 3.51
N ILE A 84 15.57 -1.47 3.07
CA ILE A 84 16.31 -0.51 2.25
C ILE A 84 16.46 0.76 3.06
N ALA A 85 17.68 1.11 3.44
CA ALA A 85 17.97 2.35 4.14
C ALA A 85 17.55 3.57 3.30
N ASP A 86 16.94 4.56 3.93
CA ASP A 86 16.60 5.82 3.29
C ASP A 86 17.88 6.66 3.09
N ASP A 87 18.02 7.26 1.92
CA ASP A 87 19.12 8.18 1.58
C ASP A 87 18.66 9.65 1.58
N GLY A 88 17.39 9.91 1.93
CA GLY A 88 16.77 11.24 1.94
C GLY A 88 16.52 11.82 0.54
N LYS A 89 16.80 11.06 -0.52
CA LYS A 89 16.71 11.51 -1.92
C LYS A 89 15.79 10.62 -2.75
N THR A 90 15.73 9.34 -2.44
CA THR A 90 14.96 8.34 -3.17
C THR A 90 13.47 8.58 -2.90
N ALA A 91 12.74 8.89 -3.96
CA ALA A 91 11.30 8.93 -3.90
C ALA A 91 10.70 7.52 -3.67
N TYR A 92 9.65 7.43 -2.85
CA TYR A 92 8.95 6.18 -2.59
C TYR A 92 7.45 6.36 -2.41
N GLU A 93 6.72 5.30 -2.73
CA GLU A 93 5.30 5.10 -2.42
C GLU A 93 5.15 3.66 -1.89
N LEU A 94 4.44 3.49 -0.78
CA LEU A 94 4.10 2.19 -0.21
C LEU A 94 2.62 2.15 0.13
N LYS A 95 1.95 1.06 -0.25
CA LYS A 95 0.60 0.73 0.18
C LYS A 95 0.61 -0.61 0.90
N ASN A 96 0.21 -0.60 2.17
CA ASN A 96 0.07 -1.80 2.99
C ASN A 96 -1.39 -1.96 3.41
N SER A 97 -1.96 -3.13 3.16
CA SER A 97 -3.36 -3.42 3.48
C SER A 97 -3.46 -4.53 4.51
N LEU A 98 -4.39 -4.39 5.46
CA LEU A 98 -4.67 -5.39 6.48
C LEU A 98 -6.18 -5.52 6.71
N ARG A 99 -6.57 -6.68 7.23
CA ARG A 99 -7.92 -6.98 7.74
C ARG A 99 -7.80 -7.40 9.20
N PHE A 100 -8.70 -6.94 10.05
CA PHE A 100 -8.81 -7.52 11.40
C PHE A 100 -9.53 -8.86 11.30
N THR A 101 -9.03 -9.88 11.97
CA THR A 101 -9.63 -11.23 11.95
C THR A 101 -11.07 -11.26 12.42
N ARG A 102 -11.44 -10.39 13.38
CA ARG A 102 -12.82 -10.27 13.89
C ARG A 102 -13.78 -9.57 12.93
N THR A 103 -13.27 -8.77 11.99
CA THR A 103 -14.07 -8.00 11.05
C THR A 103 -13.42 -8.07 9.66
N PRO A 104 -13.36 -9.27 9.06
CA PRO A 104 -12.58 -9.52 7.84
C PRO A 104 -13.20 -8.85 6.60
N ASN A 105 -14.46 -8.43 6.68
CA ASN A 105 -15.14 -7.62 5.67
C ASN A 105 -14.54 -6.23 5.50
N VAL A 106 -13.67 -5.77 6.40
CA VAL A 106 -13.10 -4.41 6.36
C VAL A 106 -11.60 -4.47 6.07
N ILE A 107 -11.19 -3.84 4.97
CA ILE A 107 -9.78 -3.60 4.64
C ILE A 107 -9.39 -2.19 5.08
N PHE A 108 -8.28 -2.10 5.80
CA PHE A 108 -7.58 -0.85 6.07
C PHE A 108 -6.32 -0.83 5.22
N SER A 109 -6.14 0.22 4.43
CA SER A 109 -4.92 0.44 3.66
C SER A 109 -4.21 1.68 4.18
N LEU A 110 -2.95 1.51 4.55
CA LEU A 110 -2.02 2.58 4.85
C LEU A 110 -1.21 2.88 3.58
N LEU A 111 -1.40 4.09 3.05
CA LEU A 111 -0.65 4.62 1.92
C LEU A 111 0.34 5.67 2.44
N THR A 112 1.62 5.50 2.11
CA THR A 112 2.68 6.46 2.46
C THR A 112 3.46 6.83 1.23
N ALA A 113 3.77 8.11 1.05
CA ALA A 113 4.64 8.57 -0.03
C ALA A 113 5.60 9.66 0.46
N SER A 114 6.81 9.69 -0.12
CA SER A 114 7.78 10.74 0.16
C SER A 114 7.33 12.08 -0.45
N ALA A 115 7.79 13.20 0.12
CA ALA A 115 7.41 14.54 -0.36
C ALA A 115 7.88 14.81 -1.81
N ASN A 116 8.95 14.14 -2.23
CA ASN A 116 9.53 14.25 -3.57
C ASN A 116 9.03 13.16 -4.53
N ASP A 117 7.94 12.45 -4.20
CA ASP A 117 7.37 11.42 -5.07
C ASP A 117 7.01 12.00 -6.45
N PRO A 118 7.67 11.55 -7.54
CA PRO A 118 7.44 12.09 -8.88
C PRO A 118 6.04 11.76 -9.41
N TRP A 119 5.35 10.77 -8.84
CA TRP A 119 3.99 10.40 -9.24
C TRP A 119 2.92 11.26 -8.59
N GLN A 120 3.31 12.15 -7.66
CA GLN A 120 2.39 12.98 -6.89
C GLN A 120 1.27 12.14 -6.27
N THR A 121 1.64 11.04 -5.61
CA THR A 121 0.71 10.12 -4.97
C THR A 121 -0.32 10.90 -4.17
N ARG A 122 -1.59 10.65 -4.45
CA ARG A 122 -2.71 11.31 -3.76
C ARG A 122 -3.19 10.41 -2.63
N PRO A 123 -3.83 10.97 -1.60
CA PRO A 123 -4.53 10.17 -0.59
C PRO A 123 -5.53 9.16 -1.20
N THR A 124 -6.01 9.45 -2.42
CA THR A 124 -6.97 8.65 -3.18
C THR A 124 -6.31 7.64 -4.14
N SER A 125 -4.99 7.51 -4.17
CA SER A 125 -4.30 6.57 -5.06
C SER A 125 -4.75 5.13 -4.80
N GLY A 126 -5.08 4.42 -5.87
CA GLY A 126 -5.59 3.05 -5.81
C GLY A 126 -7.01 2.91 -5.27
N LEU A 127 -7.79 4.00 -5.24
CA LEU A 127 -9.25 3.99 -5.07
C LEU A 127 -9.93 4.21 -6.42
N TYR A 128 -11.15 3.70 -6.54
CA TYR A 128 -12.00 3.81 -7.73
C TYR A 128 -13.18 4.74 -7.48
N ASP A 129 -13.79 5.24 -8.56
CA ASP A 129 -14.98 6.09 -8.46
C ASP A 129 -16.12 5.43 -7.67
N SER A 130 -16.24 4.10 -7.76
CA SER A 130 -17.21 3.31 -7.00
C SER A 130 -16.99 3.37 -5.49
N ASP A 131 -15.76 3.58 -5.02
CA ASP A 131 -15.45 3.74 -3.60
C ASP A 131 -15.99 5.06 -3.06
N PHE A 132 -16.02 6.12 -3.88
CA PHE A 132 -16.58 7.43 -3.48
C PHE A 132 -18.09 7.52 -3.75
N ARG A 133 -18.54 6.87 -4.82
CA ARG A 133 -19.88 6.96 -5.38
C ARG A 133 -20.44 5.55 -5.60
N PRO A 134 -20.78 4.84 -4.51
CA PRO A 134 -21.37 3.52 -4.63
C PRO A 134 -22.73 3.64 -5.34
N GLY A 135 -22.95 2.78 -6.33
CA GLY A 135 -24.31 2.50 -6.80
C GLY A 135 -25.05 1.74 -5.70
N TYR A 136 -26.28 2.16 -5.36
CA TYR A 136 -27.08 1.48 -4.35
C TYR A 136 -28.57 1.58 -4.64
N ASP A 137 -29.32 0.57 -4.24
CA ASP A 137 -30.77 0.58 -4.26
C ASP A 137 -31.31 1.39 -3.06
N ARG A 138 -31.94 2.53 -3.36
CA ARG A 138 -32.51 3.42 -2.35
C ARG A 138 -33.69 2.81 -1.58
N GLN A 139 -34.34 1.78 -2.14
CA GLN A 139 -35.41 1.03 -1.45
C GLN A 139 -34.82 0.10 -0.39
N LYS A 140 -33.59 -0.37 -0.58
CA LYS A 140 -32.90 -1.27 0.36
C LYS A 140 -32.02 -0.56 1.36
N TRP A 141 -31.29 0.46 0.92
CA TRP A 141 -30.29 1.15 1.73
C TRP A 141 -30.57 2.64 1.92
N LYS A 142 -30.11 3.15 3.06
CA LYS A 142 -30.00 4.58 3.36
C LYS A 142 -28.54 4.99 3.29
N LYS A 143 -28.20 5.89 2.35
CA LYS A 143 -26.89 6.54 2.31
C LYS A 143 -26.83 7.69 3.31
N SER A 144 -25.77 7.75 4.10
CA SER A 144 -25.46 8.88 4.97
C SER A 144 -23.96 9.20 4.94
N ALA A 145 -23.61 10.42 5.30
CA ALA A 145 -22.22 10.82 5.46
C ALA A 145 -21.62 10.10 6.68
N LEU A 146 -20.36 9.67 6.55
CA LEU A 146 -19.55 9.17 7.67
C LEU A 146 -18.50 10.24 7.95
N LEU A 147 -18.67 10.97 9.06
CA LEU A 147 -17.77 12.04 9.48
C LEU A 147 -17.29 11.72 10.89
N ASP A 148 -15.98 11.63 11.06
CA ASP A 148 -15.31 11.40 12.33
C ASP A 148 -13.92 12.05 12.29
N SER A 149 -13.10 11.78 13.29
CA SER A 149 -11.69 12.14 13.33
C SER A 149 -10.86 10.96 13.78
N LEU A 150 -9.62 10.90 13.29
CA LEU A 150 -8.62 9.95 13.75
C LEU A 150 -7.27 10.62 13.92
N HIS A 151 -6.45 10.04 14.78
CA HIS A 151 -5.05 10.44 14.87
C HIS A 151 -4.22 9.56 13.91
N ILE A 152 -3.36 10.18 13.11
CA ILE A 152 -2.27 9.51 12.40
C ILE A 152 -1.01 9.83 13.19
N GLY A 153 -0.63 8.90 14.08
CA GLY A 153 0.36 9.17 15.11
C GLY A 153 -0.06 10.32 16.01
N LYS A 154 0.73 11.41 16.01
CA LYS A 154 0.46 12.62 16.80
C LYS A 154 -0.44 13.64 16.10
N ARG A 155 -0.75 13.45 14.81
CA ARG A 155 -1.49 14.43 14.01
C ARG A 155 -2.96 14.05 13.95
N LEU A 156 -3.85 14.98 14.27
CA LEU A 156 -5.28 14.81 14.06
C LEU A 156 -5.61 14.97 12.56
N ALA A 157 -6.45 14.10 12.03
CA ALA A 157 -6.96 14.15 10.67
C ALA A 157 -8.48 13.97 10.68
N ALA A 158 -9.15 14.66 9.76
CA ALA A 158 -10.55 14.39 9.45
C ALA A 158 -10.67 13.00 8.83
N PHE A 159 -11.68 12.24 9.25
CA PHE A 159 -12.04 10.96 8.67
C PHE A 159 -13.40 11.11 7.98
N GLU A 160 -13.39 11.08 6.65
CA GLU A 160 -14.55 11.42 5.84
C GLU A 160 -14.91 10.27 4.90
N GLY A 161 -16.20 10.08 4.68
CA GLY A 161 -16.71 9.11 3.73
C GLY A 161 -18.22 8.97 3.78
N TRP A 162 -18.70 7.75 3.57
CA TRP A 162 -20.12 7.45 3.53
C TRP A 162 -20.40 6.06 4.10
N ARG A 163 -21.66 5.84 4.48
CA ARG A 163 -22.18 4.53 4.85
C ARG A 163 -23.53 4.27 4.20
N LEU A 164 -23.78 3.00 3.89
CA LEU A 164 -25.03 2.43 3.42
C LEU A 164 -25.54 1.49 4.52
N ASP A 165 -26.59 1.91 5.21
CA ASP A 165 -27.26 1.08 6.20
C ASP A 165 -28.54 0.47 5.62
N PRO A 166 -28.89 -0.78 5.96
CA PRO A 166 -30.15 -1.38 5.55
C PRO A 166 -31.32 -0.60 6.13
N ARG A 167 -32.37 -0.42 5.33
CA ARG A 167 -33.64 0.13 5.80
C ARG A 167 -34.39 -0.93 6.61
N PRO A 168 -35.14 -0.55 7.67
CA PRO A 168 -35.84 -1.51 8.53
C PRO A 168 -36.74 -2.50 7.76
N ASP A 169 -37.45 -2.02 6.74
CA ASP A 169 -38.49 -2.80 6.04
C ASP A 169 -38.01 -3.49 4.75
N SER A 170 -36.72 -3.39 4.40
CA SER A 170 -36.23 -3.92 3.12
C SER A 170 -35.83 -5.39 3.17
N GLY A 171 -35.72 -5.98 4.36
CA GLY A 171 -35.16 -7.32 4.57
C GLY A 171 -33.64 -7.39 4.32
N GLU A 172 -33.01 -6.27 3.95
CA GLU A 172 -31.56 -6.18 3.75
C GLU A 172 -30.83 -6.24 5.09
N ARG A 173 -29.70 -6.94 5.12
CA ARG A 173 -28.85 -7.10 6.32
C ARG A 173 -27.43 -6.63 6.09
N GLU A 174 -27.01 -6.56 4.84
CA GLU A 174 -25.70 -6.12 4.43
C GLU A 174 -25.52 -4.62 4.63
N ARG A 175 -24.27 -4.24 4.90
CA ARG A 175 -23.83 -2.84 4.98
C ARG A 175 -22.69 -2.62 4.03
N ALA A 176 -22.45 -1.36 3.70
CA ALA A 176 -21.21 -0.95 3.08
C ALA A 176 -20.81 0.42 3.61
N TRP A 177 -19.53 0.67 3.78
CA TRP A 177 -19.05 2.00 4.12
C TRP A 177 -17.63 2.20 3.61
N PHE A 178 -17.29 3.47 3.45
CA PHE A 178 -16.00 3.93 3.00
C PHE A 178 -15.55 5.05 3.93
N GLY A 179 -14.25 5.13 4.17
CA GLY A 179 -13.68 6.27 4.85
C GLY A 179 -12.23 6.53 4.45
N LEU A 180 -11.85 7.80 4.48
CA LEU A 180 -10.53 8.29 4.13
C LEU A 180 -10.09 9.31 5.17
N ALA A 181 -8.87 9.18 5.64
CA ALA A 181 -8.17 10.24 6.37
C ALA A 181 -6.74 10.35 5.85
N HIS A 182 -6.16 11.54 5.90
CA HIS A 182 -4.75 11.71 5.56
C HIS A 182 -4.11 12.90 6.26
N THR A 183 -2.79 12.88 6.30
CA THR A 183 -1.93 14.01 6.66
C THR A 183 -0.81 14.13 5.63
N GLY A 184 -0.31 15.35 5.39
CA GLY A 184 0.72 15.60 4.38
C GLY A 184 0.18 15.54 2.94
N GLY A 185 1.09 15.48 1.96
CA GLY A 185 0.77 15.52 0.53
C GLY A 185 1.78 16.32 -0.30
N THR A 186 1.32 17.32 -1.04
CA THR A 186 2.08 18.00 -2.10
C THR A 186 3.47 18.52 -1.71
N LEU A 187 3.72 18.84 -0.44
CA LEU A 187 5.01 19.36 0.06
C LEU A 187 5.51 18.65 1.32
N ASP A 188 4.76 17.67 1.83
CA ASP A 188 5.02 16.95 3.08
C ASP A 188 4.84 15.46 2.83
N PRO A 189 5.61 14.56 3.48
CA PRO A 189 5.37 13.12 3.36
C PRO A 189 3.90 12.78 3.60
N LEU A 190 3.30 12.09 2.62
CA LEU A 190 1.90 11.68 2.68
C LEU A 190 1.77 10.48 3.59
N VAL A 191 0.78 10.51 4.48
CA VAL A 191 0.24 9.32 5.14
C VAL A 191 -1.27 9.36 5.02
N ALA A 192 -1.86 8.38 4.34
CA ALA A 192 -3.30 8.22 4.16
C ALA A 192 -3.77 6.85 4.65
N ILE A 193 -4.94 6.85 5.28
CA ILE A 193 -5.67 5.67 5.72
C ILE A 193 -6.94 5.59 4.90
N GLN A 194 -7.06 4.52 4.11
CA GLN A 194 -8.22 4.21 3.29
C GLN A 194 -8.95 3.01 3.91
N VAL A 195 -10.27 3.09 4.04
CA VAL A 195 -11.11 2.01 4.56
C VAL A 195 -12.16 1.64 3.55
N GLN A 196 -12.21 0.35 3.20
CA GLN A 196 -13.15 -0.22 2.24
C GLN A 196 -13.81 -1.45 2.87
N THR A 197 -15.08 -1.67 2.55
CA THR A 197 -15.84 -2.82 3.01
C THR A 197 -16.23 -3.76 1.88
N PHE A 198 -16.31 -5.05 2.21
CA PHE A 198 -16.64 -6.13 1.29
C PHE A 198 -17.83 -6.92 1.84
N GLN A 199 -18.80 -7.18 0.98
CA GLN A 199 -20.00 -7.90 1.34
C GLN A 199 -19.70 -9.37 1.71
N LYS A 200 -20.63 -9.97 2.44
CA LYS A 200 -20.65 -11.40 2.68
C LYS A 200 -20.63 -12.17 1.35
N GLY A 201 -19.83 -13.24 1.29
CA GLY A 201 -19.66 -14.10 0.12
C GLY A 201 -18.56 -13.63 -0.85
N THR A 202 -17.97 -12.44 -0.66
CA THR A 202 -16.73 -12.06 -1.35
C THR A 202 -15.53 -12.73 -0.65
N ASP A 203 -14.61 -13.34 -1.40
CA ASP A 203 -13.36 -13.93 -0.87
C ASP A 203 -13.57 -14.79 0.40
N ASP A 204 -14.58 -15.66 0.40
CA ASP A 204 -14.96 -16.55 1.51
C ASP A 204 -15.43 -15.84 2.81
N LEU A 205 -15.79 -14.55 2.75
CA LEU A 205 -16.34 -13.81 3.88
C LEU A 205 -17.69 -14.38 4.32
N THR A 206 -17.79 -14.89 5.55
CA THR A 206 -18.99 -15.55 6.07
C THR A 206 -19.95 -14.62 6.80
N ASP A 207 -19.45 -13.51 7.33
CA ASP A 207 -20.22 -12.56 8.13
C ASP A 207 -20.65 -11.35 7.31
N TYR A 208 -21.72 -10.69 7.78
CA TYR A 208 -22.14 -9.41 7.22
C TYR A 208 -21.14 -8.32 7.59
N THR A 209 -21.06 -7.31 6.74
CA THR A 209 -20.23 -6.14 6.98
C THR A 209 -20.63 -5.46 8.29
N PRO A 210 -19.69 -5.29 9.23
CA PRO A 210 -19.98 -4.62 10.50
C PRO A 210 -20.19 -3.12 10.29
N PRO A 211 -20.98 -2.47 11.15
CA PRO A 211 -21.12 -1.04 11.12
C PRO A 211 -19.80 -0.34 11.55
N PRO A 212 -19.54 0.91 11.12
CA PRO A 212 -18.34 1.66 11.50
C PRO A 212 -18.09 1.69 13.01
N GLU A 213 -19.14 1.80 13.82
CA GLU A 213 -19.06 1.89 15.28
C GLU A 213 -18.34 0.69 15.93
N GLU A 214 -18.41 -0.49 15.32
CA GLU A 214 -17.75 -1.69 15.84
C GLU A 214 -16.25 -1.71 15.52
N VAL A 215 -15.86 -0.97 14.49
CA VAL A 215 -14.54 -1.05 13.84
C VAL A 215 -13.66 0.15 14.16
N LEU A 216 -14.24 1.36 14.11
CA LEU A 216 -13.54 2.63 14.29
C LEU A 216 -12.74 2.72 15.60
N PRO A 217 -13.19 2.18 16.76
CA PRO A 217 -12.36 2.20 17.97
C PRO A 217 -11.01 1.49 17.79
N ARG A 218 -10.99 0.33 17.09
CA ARG A 218 -9.75 -0.40 16.80
C ARG A 218 -8.89 0.32 15.77
N LEU A 219 -9.52 0.89 14.74
CA LEU A 219 -8.81 1.69 13.74
C LEU A 219 -8.15 2.91 14.38
N LYS A 220 -8.85 3.64 15.25
CA LYS A 220 -8.32 4.82 15.96
C LYS A 220 -7.12 4.45 16.83
N ALA A 221 -7.19 3.34 17.55
CA ALA A 221 -6.06 2.85 18.35
C ALA A 221 -4.84 2.52 17.48
N LEU A 222 -5.05 1.83 16.36
CA LEU A 222 -3.99 1.48 15.40
C LEU A 222 -3.40 2.71 14.71
N SER A 223 -4.23 3.65 14.28
CA SER A 223 -3.77 4.84 13.58
C SER A 223 -2.99 5.77 14.51
N GLN A 224 -3.40 5.85 15.78
CA GLN A 224 -2.70 6.61 16.81
C GLN A 224 -1.34 6.01 17.17
N SER A 225 -1.15 4.69 17.02
CA SER A 225 0.14 4.04 17.28
C SER A 225 1.16 4.22 16.15
N ILE A 226 0.82 4.91 15.05
CA ILE A 226 1.76 5.17 13.96
C ILE A 226 2.83 6.15 14.42
N GLU A 227 4.10 5.74 14.33
CA GLU A 227 5.25 6.61 14.57
C GLU A 227 5.95 6.95 13.25
N GLN A 228 6.16 8.25 13.00
CA GLN A 228 6.93 8.70 11.85
C GLN A 228 8.40 8.86 12.25
N ARG A 229 9.26 8.00 11.70
CA ARG A 229 10.72 8.09 11.83
C ARG A 229 11.29 8.70 10.55
N LEU A 230 11.30 10.02 10.47
CA LEU A 230 11.86 10.74 9.33
C LEU A 230 13.39 10.75 9.42
N ALA A 231 14.05 10.63 8.27
CA ALA A 231 15.47 10.96 8.17
C ALA A 231 15.69 12.42 8.57
N ARG A 232 16.68 12.65 9.43
CA ARG A 232 17.13 13.99 9.82
C ARG A 232 17.98 14.62 8.73
#